data_AF-A0A1Y3NID7-F1
#
_entry.id   AF-A0A1Y3NID7-F1
#
_cell.length_a   1.000
_cell.length_b   1.000
_cell.length_c   1.000
_cell.angle_alpha   90.00
_cell.angle_beta   90.00
_cell.angle_gamma   90.00
#
_symmetry.space_group_name_H-M   'P 1'
#
loop_
_entity.id
_entity.type
_entity.pdbx_description
1 polymer ?
#
loop_
_entity_poly.entity_id
_entity_poly.type
_entity_poly.pdbx_seq_one_letter_code
_entity_poly.pdbx_strand_id
1 'polypeptide(L)'
;MKMNIKKSLLISTAVALSFASPLKSCEKHYTLNENDNIFQVILSNKISFHKFKYLNGNKNLHEFKPGDNVCVAGEAKYKNIIKLNANEFFKMAKPSNKQIEIENKFIKSTLNSTEIRKLNKNVQQIKQVIDNSLDSEDKSPFSLEKCKSKCDRISKTISSLNRNPNEVFSIKLINKVYKKINRPLIDVNTIYMSCMSNCYMENDISKEKQPIQEVNNDEENEINYDEVEDSKLNKRASCPAIVKVRDYKTRDLVVPVYQNSKSDVRTRIDGCSSKVLVDLADYFTPACNGHDACYHCLSKTQCDNDFYDNMQYICEKYYPGFSNIVDYTQCKLIKNTAYAAVKVLSPEASGHAGDRKWNNNCKCTSEIKSKLVSKLFKLQ
;
A
#
# COMPACT_ATOMS: atom_id res chain seq x y z
N MET A 1 -37.74 -70.23 18.52
CA MET A 1 -37.84 -68.96 19.26
C MET A 1 -37.48 -67.83 18.30
N LYS A 2 -38.45 -66.93 18.06
CA LYS A 2 -38.35 -65.80 17.14
C LYS A 2 -37.18 -64.89 17.54
N MET A 3 -36.41 -64.38 16.58
CA MET A 3 -36.05 -62.96 16.57
C MET A 3 -35.69 -62.50 15.15
N ASN A 4 -36.49 -61.56 14.71
CA ASN A 4 -36.52 -60.91 13.41
C ASN A 4 -35.91 -59.52 13.65
N ILE A 5 -34.74 -59.23 13.08
CA ILE A 5 -34.14 -57.89 13.17
C ILE A 5 -33.91 -57.40 11.73
N LYS A 6 -34.87 -56.61 11.27
CA LYS A 6 -34.77 -55.78 10.07
C LYS A 6 -33.57 -54.85 10.22
N LYS A 7 -32.58 -54.98 9.32
CA LYS A 7 -31.54 -53.96 9.14
C LYS A 7 -32.15 -52.80 8.34
N SER A 8 -32.53 -51.74 9.04
CA SER A 8 -32.76 -50.43 8.42
C SER A 8 -31.41 -49.81 8.05
N LEU A 9 -31.19 -49.62 6.75
CA LEU A 9 -30.05 -48.89 6.20
C LEU A 9 -30.31 -47.39 6.41
N LEU A 10 -29.70 -46.80 7.42
CA LEU A 10 -29.73 -45.35 7.64
C LEU A 10 -28.63 -44.72 6.77
N ILE A 11 -29.02 -44.21 5.61
CA ILE A 11 -28.18 -43.34 4.79
C ILE A 11 -28.16 -41.97 5.49
N SER A 12 -27.17 -41.74 6.34
CA SER A 12 -26.89 -40.41 6.87
C SER A 12 -26.13 -39.61 5.81
N THR A 13 -26.86 -38.91 4.95
CA THR A 13 -26.32 -37.79 4.18
C THR A 13 -25.96 -36.67 5.16
N ALA A 14 -24.71 -36.67 5.61
CA ALA A 14 -24.13 -35.53 6.30
C ALA A 14 -23.95 -34.40 5.27
N VAL A 15 -24.98 -33.57 5.11
CA VAL A 15 -24.82 -32.25 4.48
C VAL A 15 -23.96 -31.45 5.45
N ALA A 16 -22.67 -31.38 5.18
CA ALA A 16 -21.75 -30.47 5.83
C ALA A 16 -22.12 -29.04 5.38
N LEU A 17 -23.15 -28.47 6.01
CA LEU A 17 -23.38 -27.03 5.98
C LEU A 17 -22.26 -26.40 6.80
N SER A 18 -21.18 -26.03 6.13
CA SER A 18 -20.20 -25.09 6.68
C SER A 18 -20.89 -23.73 6.83
N PHE A 19 -21.64 -23.55 7.91
CA PHE A 19 -22.10 -22.25 8.32
C PHE A 19 -20.89 -21.47 8.85
N ALA A 20 -20.14 -20.86 7.92
CA ALA A 20 -19.46 -19.62 8.27
C ALA A 20 -20.57 -18.69 8.76
N SER A 21 -20.54 -18.35 10.06
CA SER A 21 -21.50 -17.44 10.66
C SER A 21 -21.66 -16.23 9.73
N PRO A 22 -22.88 -15.91 9.25
CA PRO A 22 -23.05 -14.76 8.37
C PRO A 22 -22.48 -13.56 9.11
N LEU A 23 -21.45 -12.94 8.55
CA LEU A 23 -21.01 -11.62 8.99
C LEU A 23 -22.28 -10.76 8.97
N LYS A 24 -22.76 -10.32 10.13
CA LYS A 24 -23.99 -9.52 10.31
C LYS A 24 -24.01 -8.23 9.45
N SER A 25 -22.94 -7.97 8.71
CA SER A 25 -22.72 -6.81 7.87
C SER A 25 -22.94 -7.05 6.38
N CYS A 26 -23.34 -8.25 5.92
CA CYS A 26 -23.60 -8.46 4.49
C CYS A 26 -25.00 -7.98 4.07
N GLU A 27 -25.07 -7.03 3.15
CA GLU A 27 -26.30 -6.44 2.60
C GLU A 27 -26.72 -7.10 1.28
N LYS A 28 -25.75 -7.53 0.47
CA LYS A 28 -26.01 -8.13 -0.85
C LYS A 28 -25.11 -9.33 -1.08
N HIS A 29 -25.74 -10.44 -1.45
CA HIS A 29 -25.08 -11.67 -1.84
C HIS A 29 -25.08 -11.85 -3.36
N TYR A 30 -24.11 -12.62 -3.86
CA TYR A 30 -23.98 -13.00 -5.25
C TYR A 30 -23.46 -14.44 -5.33
N THR A 31 -24.10 -15.28 -6.13
CA THR A 31 -23.64 -16.66 -6.37
C THR A 31 -22.75 -16.68 -7.61
N LEU A 32 -21.52 -17.17 -7.45
CA LEU A 32 -20.58 -17.27 -8.57
C LEU A 32 -21.03 -18.34 -9.58
N ASN A 33 -21.03 -17.97 -10.86
CA ASN A 33 -21.30 -18.83 -12.00
C ASN A 33 -20.00 -19.41 -12.56
N GLU A 34 -20.10 -20.43 -13.42
CA GLU A 34 -18.93 -21.12 -14.02
C GLU A 34 -17.99 -20.18 -14.78
N ASN A 35 -18.54 -19.14 -15.40
CA ASN A 35 -17.78 -18.19 -16.24
C ASN A 35 -17.39 -16.91 -15.51
N ASP A 36 -17.70 -16.79 -14.22
CA ASP A 36 -17.43 -15.56 -13.49
C ASP A 36 -15.94 -15.39 -13.20
N ASN A 37 -15.42 -14.22 -13.55
CA ASN A 37 -14.15 -13.75 -13.02
C ASN A 37 -14.41 -13.01 -11.71
N ILE A 38 -13.93 -13.54 -10.58
CA ILE A 38 -14.18 -12.98 -9.25
C ILE A 38 -13.86 -11.48 -9.17
N PHE A 39 -12.81 -11.01 -9.83
CA PHE A 39 -12.48 -9.59 -9.81
C PHE A 39 -13.48 -8.72 -10.56
N GLN A 40 -13.97 -9.21 -11.70
CA GLN A 40 -15.01 -8.50 -12.43
C GLN A 40 -16.30 -8.46 -11.63
N VAL A 41 -16.63 -9.53 -10.91
CA VAL A 41 -17.76 -9.56 -9.98
C VAL A 41 -17.58 -8.51 -8.88
N ILE A 42 -16.40 -8.44 -8.26
CA ILE A 42 -16.07 -7.46 -7.22
C ILE A 42 -16.21 -6.03 -7.77
N LEU A 43 -15.51 -5.71 -8.86
CA LEU A 43 -15.49 -4.35 -9.41
C LEU A 43 -16.84 -3.91 -9.98
N SER A 44 -17.61 -4.82 -10.58
CA SER A 44 -18.98 -4.55 -11.06
C SER A 44 -19.93 -4.16 -9.92
N ASN A 45 -19.67 -4.66 -8.71
CA ASN A 45 -20.39 -4.27 -7.50
C ASN A 45 -19.78 -3.07 -6.77
N LYS A 46 -18.80 -2.37 -7.38
CA LYS A 46 -18.19 -1.12 -6.88
C LYS A 46 -17.54 -1.26 -5.49
N ILE A 47 -16.97 -2.42 -5.21
CA ILE A 47 -16.30 -2.74 -3.95
C ILE A 47 -14.80 -2.94 -4.19
N SER A 48 -13.95 -2.56 -3.22
CA SER A 48 -12.52 -2.82 -3.28
C SER A 48 -12.20 -4.29 -2.95
N PHE A 49 -11.09 -4.82 -3.45
CA PHE A 49 -10.64 -6.19 -3.15
C PHE A 49 -10.49 -6.45 -1.65
N HIS A 50 -10.01 -5.44 -0.91
CA HIS A 50 -9.83 -5.53 0.54
C HIS A 50 -11.18 -5.62 1.26
N LYS A 51 -12.14 -4.77 0.89
CA LYS A 51 -13.47 -4.78 1.49
C LYS A 51 -14.20 -6.09 1.17
N PHE A 52 -14.06 -6.58 -0.06
CA PHE A 52 -14.61 -7.88 -0.43
C PHE A 52 -14.02 -9.01 0.42
N LYS A 53 -12.69 -9.08 0.58
CA LYS A 53 -12.05 -10.05 1.47
C LYS A 53 -12.60 -9.96 2.89
N TYR A 54 -12.70 -8.74 3.43
CA TYR A 54 -13.24 -8.52 4.77
C TYR A 54 -14.65 -9.10 4.93
N LEU A 55 -15.53 -8.84 3.98
CA LEU A 55 -16.91 -9.33 3.99
C LEU A 55 -17.04 -10.84 3.77
N ASN A 56 -15.99 -11.50 3.28
CA ASN A 56 -15.98 -12.91 2.92
C ASN A 56 -14.94 -13.73 3.70
N GLY A 57 -14.75 -13.39 4.98
CA GLY A 57 -13.93 -14.20 5.90
C GLY A 57 -12.43 -14.18 5.63
N ASN A 58 -11.92 -13.14 4.96
CA ASN A 58 -10.51 -12.95 4.61
C ASN A 58 -9.89 -14.04 3.73
N LYS A 59 -10.74 -14.85 3.07
CA LYS A 59 -10.33 -15.89 2.12
C LYS A 59 -9.52 -15.28 0.98
N ASN A 60 -8.52 -16.02 0.49
CA ASN A 60 -7.78 -15.59 -0.69
C ASN A 60 -8.72 -15.51 -1.91
N LEU A 61 -8.57 -14.49 -2.76
CA LEU A 61 -9.48 -14.23 -3.88
C LEU A 61 -9.48 -15.36 -4.91
N HIS A 62 -8.40 -16.13 -5.02
CA HIS A 62 -8.28 -17.30 -5.89
C HIS A 62 -9.03 -18.54 -5.39
N GLU A 63 -9.40 -18.58 -4.11
CA GLU A 63 -10.03 -19.77 -3.54
C GLU A 63 -11.55 -19.78 -3.76
N PHE A 64 -12.12 -18.69 -4.28
CA PHE A 64 -13.53 -18.64 -4.65
C PHE A 64 -13.80 -19.43 -5.93
N LYS A 65 -14.87 -20.23 -5.91
CA LYS A 65 -15.23 -21.15 -6.99
C LYS A 65 -16.68 -20.94 -7.44
N PRO A 66 -17.04 -21.38 -8.66
CA PRO A 66 -18.43 -21.46 -9.06
C PRO A 66 -19.29 -22.18 -8.01
N GLY A 67 -20.46 -21.64 -7.73
CA GLY A 67 -21.36 -22.08 -6.66
C GLY A 67 -21.13 -21.40 -5.31
N ASP A 68 -19.98 -20.76 -5.07
CA ASP A 68 -19.76 -20.01 -3.83
C ASP A 68 -20.73 -18.82 -3.75
N ASN A 69 -21.40 -18.68 -2.61
CA ASN A 69 -22.23 -17.51 -2.30
C ASN A 69 -21.39 -16.46 -1.58
N VAL A 70 -21.14 -15.33 -2.25
CA VAL A 70 -20.23 -14.29 -1.77
C VAL A 70 -20.97 -12.99 -1.45
N CYS A 71 -20.48 -12.27 -0.44
CA CYS A 71 -20.96 -10.96 -0.08
C CYS A 71 -20.33 -9.88 -0.99
N VAL A 72 -21.17 -9.14 -1.71
CA VAL A 72 -20.75 -8.09 -2.66
C VAL A 72 -21.15 -6.67 -2.24
N ALA A 73 -21.96 -6.54 -1.19
CA ALA A 73 -22.21 -5.26 -0.52
C ALA A 73 -22.41 -5.47 0.98
N GLY A 74 -21.97 -4.50 1.78
CA GLY A 74 -22.04 -4.58 3.22
C GLY A 74 -21.27 -3.47 3.92
N GLU A 75 -21.64 -3.24 5.17
CA GLU A 75 -20.92 -2.32 6.04
C GLU A 75 -19.57 -2.90 6.47
N ALA A 76 -18.55 -2.07 6.45
CA ALA A 76 -17.24 -2.45 6.94
C ALA A 76 -16.54 -1.19 7.44
N LYS A 77 -16.08 -1.21 8.69
CA LYS A 77 -15.26 -0.12 9.23
C LYS A 77 -13.91 -0.16 8.51
N TYR A 78 -13.51 0.96 7.90
CA TYR A 78 -12.26 1.04 7.13
C TYR A 78 -11.06 0.53 7.93
N LYS A 79 -10.99 0.84 9.24
CA LYS A 79 -9.97 0.34 10.17
C LYS A 79 -9.77 -1.18 10.17
N ASN A 80 -10.75 -1.96 9.74
CA ASN A 80 -10.65 -3.40 9.63
C ASN A 80 -10.30 -3.84 8.20
N ILE A 81 -10.84 -3.16 7.19
CA ILE A 81 -10.60 -3.43 5.77
C ILE A 81 -9.10 -3.29 5.43
N ILE A 82 -8.47 -2.23 5.92
CA ILE A 82 -7.07 -1.93 5.64
C ILE A 82 -6.05 -2.88 6.22
N LYS A 83 -6.46 -3.76 7.14
CA LYS A 83 -5.59 -4.75 7.76
C LYS A 83 -5.38 -5.99 6.88
N LEU A 84 -6.01 -6.02 5.71
CA LEU A 84 -6.07 -7.20 4.87
C LEU A 84 -5.14 -7.03 3.68
N ASN A 85 -4.29 -8.03 3.43
CA ASN A 85 -3.63 -8.13 2.15
C ASN A 85 -4.63 -8.54 1.07
N ALA A 86 -4.79 -7.72 0.02
CA ALA A 86 -5.56 -8.10 -1.18
C ALA A 86 -4.72 -8.09 -2.46
N ASN A 87 -3.39 -8.03 -2.34
CA ASN A 87 -2.44 -8.05 -3.46
C ASN A 87 -2.02 -9.47 -3.88
N GLU A 88 -2.88 -10.48 -3.66
CA GLU A 88 -2.53 -11.89 -3.84
C GLU A 88 -2.19 -12.28 -5.28
N PHE A 89 -2.82 -11.63 -6.26
CA PHE A 89 -2.49 -11.83 -7.68
C PHE A 89 -1.24 -11.08 -8.11
N PHE A 90 -0.90 -10.02 -7.38
CA PHE A 90 0.17 -9.12 -7.74
C PHE A 90 1.08 -8.94 -6.55
N LYS A 91 1.66 -10.06 -6.11
CA LYS A 91 2.68 -10.03 -5.08
C LYS A 91 3.81 -9.14 -5.58
N MET A 92 3.76 -7.88 -5.17
CA MET A 92 4.85 -6.94 -5.33
C MET A 92 5.99 -7.55 -4.54
N ALA A 93 6.90 -8.16 -5.27
CA ALA A 93 8.09 -8.75 -4.72
C ALA A 93 9.24 -7.98 -5.34
N LYS A 94 10.09 -7.38 -4.50
CA LYS A 94 11.39 -6.87 -4.90
C LYS A 94 12.08 -7.97 -5.72
N PRO A 95 12.36 -7.76 -7.03
CA PRO A 95 13.03 -8.77 -7.81
C PRO A 95 14.44 -8.94 -7.26
N SER A 96 14.85 -10.19 -7.03
CA SER A 96 16.22 -10.50 -6.61
C SER A 96 17.23 -10.14 -7.71
N ASN A 97 18.48 -9.90 -7.34
CA ASN A 97 19.55 -9.63 -8.31
C ASN A 97 19.64 -10.73 -9.39
N LYS A 98 19.43 -12.00 -8.99
CA LYS A 98 19.37 -13.14 -9.89
C LYS A 98 18.21 -13.05 -10.90
N GLN A 99 17.02 -12.66 -10.46
CA GLN A 99 15.87 -12.49 -11.36
C GLN A 99 16.11 -11.36 -12.37
N ILE A 100 16.77 -10.26 -11.95
CA ILE A 100 17.12 -9.15 -12.83
C ILE A 100 18.13 -9.58 -13.89
N GLU A 101 19.14 -10.35 -13.49
CA GLU A 101 20.13 -10.89 -14.43
C GLU A 101 19.46 -11.79 -15.47
N ILE A 102 18.55 -12.68 -15.02
CA ILE A 102 17.76 -13.55 -15.90
C ILE A 102 16.91 -12.72 -16.87
N GLU A 103 16.21 -11.69 -16.39
CA GLU A 103 15.41 -10.79 -17.22
C GLU A 103 16.28 -10.10 -18.29
N ASN A 104 17.39 -9.49 -17.88
CA ASN A 104 18.29 -8.77 -18.79
C ASN A 104 18.89 -9.70 -19.85
N LYS A 105 19.31 -10.91 -19.45
CA LYS A 105 19.83 -11.93 -20.37
C LYS A 105 18.75 -12.37 -21.35
N PHE A 106 17.54 -12.64 -20.86
CA PHE A 106 16.41 -13.04 -21.70
C PHE A 106 16.08 -11.98 -22.74
N ILE A 107 15.98 -10.71 -22.35
CA ILE A 107 15.66 -9.61 -23.26
C ILE A 107 16.73 -9.43 -24.32
N LYS A 108 18.01 -9.40 -23.93
CA LYS A 108 19.13 -9.28 -24.89
C LYS A 108 19.20 -10.47 -25.86
N SER A 109 18.77 -11.66 -25.44
CA SER A 109 18.72 -12.84 -26.32
C SER A 109 17.48 -12.90 -27.22
N THR A 110 16.41 -12.18 -26.87
CA THR A 110 15.11 -12.25 -27.58
C THR A 110 14.93 -11.10 -28.55
N LEU A 111 15.47 -9.92 -28.23
CA LEU A 111 15.24 -8.67 -28.95
C LEU A 111 16.56 -8.10 -29.46
N ASN A 112 16.55 -7.55 -30.66
CA ASN A 112 17.68 -6.79 -31.19
C ASN A 112 17.78 -5.38 -30.56
N SER A 113 18.88 -4.67 -30.82
CA SER A 113 19.13 -3.35 -30.23
C SER A 113 18.06 -2.30 -30.58
N THR A 114 17.52 -2.34 -31.81
CA THR A 114 16.44 -1.45 -32.25
C THR A 114 15.14 -1.74 -31.52
N GLU A 115 14.78 -3.02 -31.35
CA GLU A 115 13.60 -3.45 -30.60
C GLU A 115 13.72 -3.10 -29.11
N ILE A 116 14.89 -3.28 -28.51
CA ILE A 116 15.15 -2.88 -27.12
C ILE A 116 14.95 -1.36 -26.94
N ARG A 117 15.47 -0.56 -27.88
CA ARG A 117 15.27 0.90 -27.85
C ARG A 117 13.78 1.25 -27.98
N LYS A 118 13.03 0.56 -28.83
CA LYS A 118 11.58 0.76 -28.99
C LYS A 118 10.80 0.35 -27.73
N LEU A 119 11.12 -0.80 -27.15
CA LEU A 119 10.56 -1.27 -25.89
C LEU A 119 10.77 -0.25 -24.77
N ASN A 120 11.98 0.28 -24.63
CA ASN A 120 12.29 1.30 -23.62
C ASN A 120 11.47 2.58 -23.83
N LYS A 121 11.25 3.02 -25.08
CA LYS A 121 10.36 4.15 -25.38
C LYS A 121 8.91 3.86 -24.98
N ASN A 122 8.39 2.67 -25.29
CA ASN A 122 7.04 2.27 -24.87
C ASN A 122 6.89 2.30 -23.34
N VAL A 123 7.88 1.77 -22.62
CA VAL A 123 7.88 1.74 -21.15
C VAL A 123 7.91 3.13 -20.57
N GLN A 124 8.75 4.03 -21.10
CA GLN A 124 8.80 5.42 -20.67
C GLN A 124 7.46 6.14 -20.89
N GLN A 125 6.82 5.91 -22.04
CA GLN A 125 5.48 6.44 -22.30
C GLN A 125 4.45 5.93 -21.29
N ILE A 126 4.46 4.64 -20.96
CA ILE A 126 3.52 4.08 -19.96
C ILE A 126 3.81 4.69 -18.58
N LYS A 127 5.08 4.76 -18.16
CA LYS A 127 5.47 5.38 -16.89
C LYS A 127 5.02 6.83 -16.80
N GLN A 128 5.24 7.63 -17.84
CA GLN A 128 4.78 9.02 -17.88
C GLN A 128 3.26 9.13 -17.74
N VAL A 129 2.48 8.24 -18.37
CA VAL A 129 1.03 8.23 -18.20
C VAL A 129 0.63 7.83 -16.77
N ILE A 130 1.31 6.86 -16.17
CA ILE A 130 1.09 6.47 -14.78
C ILE A 130 1.39 7.63 -13.85
N ASP A 131 2.55 8.28 -13.98
CA ASP A 131 2.98 9.40 -13.13
C ASP A 131 2.01 10.56 -13.26
N ASN A 132 1.69 11.00 -14.48
CA ASN A 132 0.72 12.07 -14.71
C ASN A 132 -0.70 11.75 -14.22
N SER A 133 -1.04 10.46 -14.04
CA SER A 133 -2.38 10.04 -13.60
C SER A 133 -2.43 9.84 -12.09
N LEU A 134 -1.41 9.22 -11.51
CA LEU A 134 -1.39 8.79 -10.11
C LEU A 134 -0.57 9.73 -9.22
N ASP A 135 0.23 10.64 -9.76
CA ASP A 135 0.94 11.60 -8.94
C ASP A 135 0.03 12.81 -8.62
N SER A 136 -0.05 13.12 -7.33
CA SER A 136 -0.84 14.17 -6.71
C SER A 136 -0.23 15.56 -6.96
N GLU A 137 -0.20 16.02 -8.21
CA GLU A 137 -0.16 17.47 -8.46
C GLU A 137 -1.52 18.12 -8.16
N ASP A 138 -2.60 17.34 -8.29
CA ASP A 138 -3.97 17.77 -8.02
C ASP A 138 -4.26 17.75 -6.51
N LYS A 139 -4.26 18.93 -5.89
CA LYS A 139 -4.61 19.13 -4.47
C LYS A 139 -6.12 19.10 -4.20
N SER A 140 -6.97 18.88 -5.21
CA SER A 140 -8.42 18.85 -5.01
C SER A 140 -8.87 17.66 -4.15
N PRO A 141 -10.03 17.76 -3.50
CA PRO A 141 -10.62 16.64 -2.77
C PRO A 141 -10.77 15.40 -3.66
N PHE A 142 -10.65 14.23 -3.05
CA PHE A 142 -10.82 12.97 -3.77
C PHE A 142 -12.16 12.93 -4.52
N SER A 143 -12.11 12.48 -5.78
CA SER A 143 -13.29 12.23 -6.60
C SER A 143 -13.17 10.85 -7.23
N LEU A 144 -14.16 10.00 -6.95
CA LEU A 144 -14.21 8.65 -7.50
C LEU A 144 -14.18 8.69 -9.04
N GLU A 145 -14.90 9.62 -9.67
CA GLU A 145 -14.93 9.69 -11.15
C GLU A 145 -13.62 10.20 -11.74
N LYS A 146 -12.93 11.15 -11.08
CA LYS A 146 -11.56 11.51 -11.47
C LYS A 146 -10.60 10.32 -11.32
N CYS A 147 -10.74 9.53 -10.27
CA CYS A 147 -9.90 8.35 -10.06
C CYS A 147 -10.15 7.30 -11.16
N LYS A 148 -11.41 7.01 -11.50
CA LYS A 148 -11.73 6.09 -12.60
C LYS A 148 -11.19 6.56 -13.94
N SER A 149 -11.32 7.85 -14.26
CA SER A 149 -10.82 8.37 -15.54
C SER A 149 -9.29 8.26 -15.66
N LYS A 150 -8.56 8.43 -14.54
CA LYS A 150 -7.12 8.14 -14.44
C LYS A 150 -6.83 6.66 -14.73
N CYS A 151 -7.59 5.73 -14.14
CA CYS A 151 -7.46 4.30 -14.43
C CYS A 151 -7.74 3.94 -15.89
N ASP A 152 -8.80 4.53 -16.47
CA ASP A 152 -9.15 4.34 -17.89
C ASP A 152 -8.03 4.84 -18.80
N ARG A 153 -7.43 5.99 -18.49
CA ARG A 153 -6.31 6.55 -19.26
C ARG A 153 -5.12 5.60 -19.27
N ILE A 154 -4.69 5.11 -18.09
CA ILE A 154 -3.59 4.14 -17.96
C ILE A 154 -3.91 2.86 -18.76
N SER A 155 -5.10 2.31 -18.57
CA SER A 155 -5.56 1.08 -19.23
C SER A 155 -5.59 1.21 -20.76
N LYS A 156 -6.10 2.34 -21.28
CA LYS A 156 -6.14 2.64 -22.72
C LYS A 156 -4.73 2.71 -23.32
N THR A 157 -3.79 3.39 -22.66
CA THR A 157 -2.40 3.46 -23.13
C THR A 157 -1.75 2.08 -23.20
N ILE A 158 -1.85 1.29 -22.13
CA ILE A 158 -1.27 -0.06 -22.08
C ILE A 158 -1.92 -0.97 -23.12
N SER A 159 -3.24 -0.94 -23.23
CA SER A 159 -3.99 -1.76 -24.20
C SER A 159 -3.66 -1.39 -25.64
N SER A 160 -3.50 -0.10 -25.94
CA SER A 160 -3.10 0.38 -27.26
C SER A 160 -1.73 -0.13 -27.67
N LEU A 161 -0.76 -0.07 -26.75
CA LEU A 161 0.59 -0.59 -27.02
C LEU A 161 0.58 -2.12 -27.16
N ASN A 162 -0.12 -2.81 -26.27
CA ASN A 162 -0.19 -4.28 -26.27
C ASN A 162 -0.86 -4.87 -27.52
N ARG A 163 -1.83 -4.17 -28.13
CA ARG A 163 -2.56 -4.64 -29.33
C ARG A 163 -1.89 -4.22 -30.64
N ASN A 164 -0.96 -3.26 -30.61
CA ASN A 164 -0.34 -2.76 -31.82
C ASN A 164 0.77 -3.73 -32.29
N PRO A 165 0.63 -4.39 -33.45
CA PRO A 165 1.62 -5.35 -33.93
C PRO A 165 2.96 -4.70 -34.28
N ASN A 166 2.99 -3.37 -34.46
CA ASN A 166 4.22 -2.64 -34.71
C ASN A 166 4.98 -2.34 -33.42
N GLU A 167 4.37 -2.45 -32.24
CA GLU A 167 5.01 -2.18 -30.95
C GLU A 167 5.63 -3.42 -30.34
N VAL A 168 6.74 -3.24 -29.61
CA VAL A 168 7.47 -4.35 -28.97
C VAL A 168 6.85 -4.68 -27.60
N PHE A 169 6.31 -3.67 -26.93
CA PHE A 169 5.65 -3.86 -25.64
C PHE A 169 4.42 -4.76 -25.77
N SER A 170 4.39 -5.84 -24.99
CA SER A 170 3.20 -6.66 -24.83
C SER A 170 3.17 -7.37 -23.48
N ILE A 171 1.97 -7.61 -22.97
CA ILE A 171 1.74 -8.46 -21.81
C ILE A 171 2.26 -9.88 -22.05
N LYS A 172 2.19 -10.36 -23.30
CA LYS A 172 2.79 -11.64 -23.71
C LYS A 172 4.30 -11.67 -23.48
N LEU A 173 5.02 -10.60 -23.79
CA LEU A 173 6.47 -10.49 -23.53
C LEU A 173 6.76 -10.45 -22.03
N ILE A 174 5.99 -9.68 -21.24
CA ILE A 174 6.12 -9.66 -19.78
C ILE A 174 5.91 -11.06 -19.20
N ASN A 175 4.85 -11.77 -19.62
CA ASN A 175 4.57 -13.13 -19.16
C ASN A 175 5.65 -14.14 -19.55
N LYS A 176 6.33 -13.97 -20.70
CA LYS A 176 7.50 -14.78 -21.04
C LYS A 176 8.65 -14.57 -20.03
N VAL A 177 8.90 -13.33 -19.63
CA VAL A 177 9.89 -13.03 -18.57
C VAL A 177 9.43 -13.60 -17.24
N TYR A 178 8.19 -13.36 -16.83
CA TYR A 178 7.66 -13.83 -15.53
C TYR A 178 7.77 -15.35 -15.38
N LYS A 179 7.51 -16.13 -16.43
CA LYS A 179 7.77 -17.58 -16.43
C LYS A 179 9.24 -17.92 -16.13
N LYS A 180 10.20 -17.19 -16.68
CA LYS A 180 11.64 -17.43 -16.46
C LYS A 180 12.09 -17.10 -15.04
N ILE A 181 11.41 -16.17 -14.37
CA ILE A 181 11.74 -15.72 -13.01
C ILE A 181 10.76 -16.24 -11.95
N ASN A 182 9.93 -17.23 -12.29
CA ASN A 182 8.93 -17.85 -11.44
C ASN A 182 7.98 -16.84 -10.76
N ARG A 183 7.42 -15.93 -11.55
CA ARG A 183 6.38 -14.97 -11.13
C ARG A 183 5.00 -15.36 -11.69
N PRO A 184 3.91 -15.06 -10.97
CA PRO A 184 2.55 -15.22 -11.48
C PRO A 184 2.34 -14.47 -12.79
N LEU A 185 1.58 -15.05 -13.72
CA LEU A 185 1.25 -14.39 -14.97
C LEU A 185 0.18 -13.32 -14.75
N ILE A 186 0.17 -12.35 -15.66
CA ILE A 186 -0.76 -11.22 -15.63
C ILE A 186 -1.61 -11.18 -16.91
N ASP A 187 -2.81 -10.63 -16.78
CA ASP A 187 -3.69 -10.32 -17.90
C ASP A 187 -3.62 -8.84 -18.29
N VAL A 188 -4.13 -8.50 -19.47
CA VAL A 188 -4.18 -7.11 -19.97
C VAL A 188 -4.91 -6.17 -19.01
N ASN A 189 -5.97 -6.66 -18.36
CA ASN A 189 -6.79 -5.86 -17.45
C ASN A 189 -6.25 -5.79 -16.01
N THR A 190 -5.14 -6.47 -15.70
CA THR A 190 -4.50 -6.50 -14.37
C THR A 190 -4.34 -5.12 -13.74
N ILE A 191 -3.74 -4.19 -14.48
CA ILE A 191 -3.45 -2.84 -14.00
C ILE A 191 -4.74 -2.05 -13.80
N TYR A 192 -5.69 -2.19 -14.72
CA TYR A 192 -7.00 -1.55 -14.61
C TYR A 192 -7.75 -2.01 -13.36
N MET A 193 -7.83 -3.32 -13.15
CA MET A 193 -8.51 -3.92 -12.00
C MET A 193 -7.89 -3.48 -10.67
N SER A 194 -6.56 -3.44 -10.60
CA SER A 194 -5.82 -2.93 -9.43
C SER A 194 -6.16 -1.46 -9.16
N CYS A 195 -6.12 -0.63 -10.21
CA CYS A 195 -6.41 0.80 -10.12
C CYS A 195 -7.85 1.07 -9.68
N MET A 196 -8.83 0.38 -10.28
CA MET A 196 -10.24 0.51 -9.92
C MET A 196 -10.52 0.08 -8.48
N SER A 197 -9.94 -1.04 -8.03
CA SER A 197 -10.05 -1.45 -6.63
C SER A 197 -9.47 -0.38 -5.69
N ASN A 198 -8.40 0.28 -6.09
CA ASN A 198 -7.78 1.35 -5.31
C ASN A 198 -8.70 2.60 -5.25
N CYS A 199 -9.33 2.97 -6.37
CA CYS A 199 -10.33 4.03 -6.38
C CYS A 199 -11.51 3.75 -5.45
N TYR A 200 -11.99 2.51 -5.39
CA TYR A 200 -13.06 2.16 -4.45
C TYR A 200 -12.58 2.19 -3.00
N MET A 201 -11.32 1.84 -2.75
CA MET A 201 -10.72 1.98 -1.42
C MET A 201 -10.62 3.46 -1.01
N GLU A 202 -10.04 4.32 -1.85
CA GLU A 202 -9.94 5.76 -1.55
C GLU A 202 -11.32 6.42 -1.41
N ASN A 203 -12.31 5.95 -2.15
CA ASN A 203 -13.69 6.38 -1.97
C ASN A 203 -14.25 5.99 -0.60
N ASP A 204 -13.99 4.77 -0.13
CA ASP A 204 -14.39 4.35 1.22
C ASP A 204 -13.64 5.18 2.29
N ILE A 205 -12.35 5.46 2.09
CA ILE A 205 -11.56 6.37 2.95
C ILE A 205 -12.21 7.74 3.03
N SER A 206 -12.54 8.34 1.88
CA SER A 206 -13.08 9.70 1.82
C SER A 206 -14.44 9.86 2.50
N LYS A 207 -15.15 8.74 2.74
CA LYS A 207 -16.46 8.71 3.40
C LYS A 207 -16.38 8.47 4.90
N GLU A 208 -15.24 8.02 5.42
CA GLU A 208 -15.07 7.84 6.86
C GLU A 208 -15.17 9.21 7.54
N LYS A 209 -16.26 9.42 8.29
CA LYS A 209 -16.43 10.63 9.10
C LYS A 209 -15.36 10.61 10.19
N GLN A 210 -14.57 11.66 10.29
CA GLN A 210 -13.78 11.88 11.49
C GLN A 210 -14.74 11.97 12.68
N PRO A 211 -14.46 11.29 13.80
CA PRO A 211 -15.07 11.68 15.06
C PRO A 211 -14.61 13.10 15.32
N ILE A 212 -15.49 14.07 15.11
CA ILE A 212 -15.32 15.42 15.66
C ILE A 212 -15.41 15.22 17.17
N GLN A 213 -14.27 15.01 17.82
CA GLN A 213 -14.15 15.52 19.18
C GLN A 213 -13.98 17.02 18.98
N GLU A 214 -15.01 17.78 19.33
CA GLU A 214 -14.89 19.21 19.60
C GLU A 214 -13.79 19.36 20.65
N VAL A 215 -12.56 19.54 20.19
CA VAL A 215 -11.52 20.17 21.00
C VAL A 215 -11.90 21.64 20.92
N ASN A 216 -12.48 22.15 22.01
CA ASN A 216 -12.69 23.58 22.19
C ASN A 216 -11.41 24.31 21.76
N ASN A 217 -11.59 25.29 20.88
CA ASN A 217 -10.58 26.25 20.49
C ASN A 217 -10.16 27.05 21.72
N ASP A 218 -9.21 26.55 22.49
CA ASP A 218 -8.42 27.38 23.39
C ASP A 218 -7.03 27.54 22.77
N GLU A 219 -6.94 28.64 22.03
CA GLU A 219 -5.77 29.51 21.87
C GLU A 219 -4.52 28.94 21.18
N GLU A 220 -4.41 29.30 19.89
CA GLU A 220 -3.14 29.77 19.34
C GLU A 220 -2.62 30.92 20.20
N ASN A 221 -1.79 30.62 21.19
CA ASN A 221 -0.92 31.61 21.82
C ASN A 221 0.53 31.20 21.56
N GLU A 222 1.22 32.02 20.76
CA GLU A 222 2.68 32.09 20.75
C GLU A 222 3.15 32.34 22.19
N ILE A 223 3.67 31.31 22.85
CA ILE A 223 4.28 31.48 24.17
C ILE A 223 5.67 32.09 23.96
N ASN A 224 5.74 33.39 24.26
CA ASN A 224 6.96 34.14 24.49
C ASN A 224 7.75 33.48 25.64
N TYR A 225 9.02 33.13 25.39
CA TYR A 225 9.92 32.57 26.39
C TYR A 225 10.50 33.72 27.21
N ASP A 226 9.85 34.07 28.32
CA ASP A 226 10.52 34.76 29.41
C ASP A 226 10.80 33.81 30.56
N GLU A 227 12.01 33.98 31.08
CA GLU A 227 12.75 33.15 32.01
C GLU A 227 11.99 32.85 33.30
N VAL A 228 11.93 31.57 33.68
CA VAL A 228 11.85 31.19 35.09
C VAL A 228 12.97 30.22 35.39
N GLU A 229 13.92 30.77 36.14
CA GLU A 229 15.02 30.12 36.81
C GLU A 229 14.46 29.07 37.78
N ASP A 230 14.64 27.79 37.46
CA ASP A 230 14.44 26.72 38.43
C ASP A 230 15.78 26.04 38.73
N SER A 231 16.20 26.29 39.95
CA SER A 231 17.49 25.93 40.49
C SER A 231 17.60 24.42 40.72
N LYS A 232 18.72 23.86 40.23
CA LYS A 232 19.34 22.58 40.62
C LYS A 232 18.45 21.34 40.45
N LEU A 233 18.68 20.58 39.36
CA LEU A 233 18.79 19.11 39.39
C LEU A 233 19.36 18.56 38.05
N ASN A 234 20.50 17.88 38.18
CA ASN A 234 21.17 16.96 37.24
C ASN A 234 21.75 17.51 35.93
N LYS A 235 23.06 17.29 35.76
CA LYS A 235 23.84 17.44 34.53
C LYS A 235 22.99 17.04 33.32
N ARG A 236 22.81 17.96 32.36
CA ARG A 236 22.22 17.68 31.04
C ARG A 236 22.93 16.46 30.45
N ALA A 237 22.30 15.29 30.52
CA ALA A 237 22.77 14.16 29.73
C ALA A 237 22.74 14.62 28.27
N SER A 238 23.90 14.66 27.62
CA SER A 238 23.98 15.01 26.20
C SER A 238 23.10 14.07 25.41
N CYS A 239 22.31 14.58 24.46
CA CYS A 239 21.52 13.73 23.58
C CYS A 239 22.41 12.67 22.90
N PRO A 240 21.92 11.43 22.75
CA PRO A 240 22.67 10.38 22.11
C PRO A 240 23.00 10.76 20.66
N ALA A 241 24.24 10.50 20.23
CA ALA A 241 24.62 10.72 18.84
C ALA A 241 23.78 9.85 17.88
N ILE A 242 23.52 10.34 16.68
CA ILE A 242 22.88 9.55 15.63
C ILE A 242 23.95 8.85 14.80
N VAL A 243 24.25 7.61 15.19
CA VAL A 243 25.26 6.77 14.57
C VAL A 243 24.66 5.98 13.41
N LYS A 244 25.19 6.21 12.19
CA LYS A 244 24.89 5.39 11.02
C LYS A 244 25.66 4.08 11.12
N VAL A 245 24.97 2.95 11.17
CA VAL A 245 25.60 1.63 11.27
C VAL A 245 26.01 1.12 9.89
N ARG A 246 25.14 1.30 8.89
CA ARG A 246 25.38 0.84 7.51
C ARG A 246 24.44 1.51 6.53
N ASP A 247 24.64 1.22 5.25
CA ASP A 247 23.62 1.45 4.22
C ASP A 247 22.87 0.16 3.91
N TYR A 248 21.54 0.25 3.84
CA TYR A 248 20.71 -0.73 3.18
C TYR A 248 20.58 -0.35 1.70
N LYS A 249 21.15 -1.18 0.81
CA LYS A 249 21.13 -0.94 -0.63
C LYS A 249 20.15 -1.88 -1.32
N THR A 250 19.27 -1.30 -2.14
CA THR A 250 18.34 -2.02 -2.99
C THR A 250 18.31 -1.39 -4.37
N ARG A 251 18.96 -2.02 -5.35
CA ARG A 251 19.12 -1.44 -6.70
C ARG A 251 19.71 -0.03 -6.57
N ASP A 252 19.00 0.97 -7.09
CA ASP A 252 19.39 2.38 -7.09
C ASP A 252 18.96 3.11 -5.81
N LEU A 253 18.23 2.44 -4.91
CA LEU A 253 17.87 2.99 -3.61
C LEU A 253 18.95 2.70 -2.57
N VAL A 254 19.43 3.75 -1.92
CA VAL A 254 20.32 3.69 -0.76
C VAL A 254 19.58 4.29 0.43
N VAL A 255 19.41 3.48 1.49
CA VAL A 255 18.74 3.90 2.72
C VAL A 255 19.72 3.76 3.89
N PRO A 256 20.08 4.85 4.60
CA PRO A 256 20.91 4.74 5.81
C PRO A 256 20.17 3.94 6.89
N VAL A 257 20.93 3.11 7.60
CA VAL A 257 20.48 2.38 8.78
C VAL A 257 21.15 3.00 9.99
N TYR A 258 20.35 3.56 10.89
CA TYR A 258 20.83 4.15 12.13
C TYR A 258 20.64 3.19 13.30
N GLN A 259 21.52 3.29 14.29
CA GLN A 259 21.38 2.54 15.53
C GLN A 259 20.09 3.00 16.23
N ASN A 260 19.33 2.08 16.82
CA ASN A 260 18.20 2.46 17.66
C ASN A 260 18.68 3.14 18.96
N SER A 261 17.81 3.90 19.61
CA SER A 261 18.10 4.60 20.86
C SER A 261 16.90 4.54 21.80
N LYS A 262 17.17 4.59 23.11
CA LYS A 262 16.15 4.61 24.17
C LYS A 262 15.90 5.99 24.77
N SER A 263 16.56 7.04 24.27
CA SER A 263 16.56 8.36 24.92
C SER A 263 16.21 9.54 24.01
N ASP A 264 15.88 9.28 22.74
CA ASP A 264 15.47 10.32 21.78
C ASP A 264 14.27 9.88 20.93
N VAL A 265 13.97 10.63 19.86
CA VAL A 265 12.86 10.38 18.94
C VAL A 265 12.81 8.94 18.39
N ARG A 266 13.94 8.22 18.33
CA ARG A 266 13.99 6.82 17.85
C ARG A 266 13.18 5.85 18.71
N THR A 267 12.87 6.22 19.96
CA THR A 267 11.95 5.46 20.82
C THR A 267 10.49 5.51 20.41
N ARG A 268 10.13 6.51 19.61
CA ARG A 268 8.76 6.81 19.19
C ARG A 268 8.50 6.46 17.73
N ILE A 269 9.56 6.12 16.99
CA ILE A 269 9.47 5.62 15.62
C ILE A 269 9.03 4.16 15.69
N ASP A 270 7.78 3.92 15.35
CA ASP A 270 7.17 2.60 15.26
C ASP A 270 7.00 2.12 13.80
N GLY A 271 7.45 2.94 12.86
CA GLY A 271 7.51 2.67 11.45
C GLY A 271 6.12 2.70 10.85
N CYS A 272 5.80 1.73 10.01
CA CYS A 272 4.48 1.65 9.40
C CYS A 272 3.46 1.08 10.41
N SER A 273 3.23 1.79 11.51
CA SER A 273 2.46 1.37 12.69
C SER A 273 0.96 1.32 12.49
N SER A 274 0.47 2.08 11.51
CA SER A 274 -0.83 1.80 10.95
C SER A 274 -0.83 0.39 10.37
N LYS A 275 -1.69 -0.49 10.88
CA LYS A 275 -1.90 -1.84 10.29
C LYS A 275 -2.26 -1.78 8.79
N VAL A 276 -2.64 -0.61 8.26
CA VAL A 276 -2.74 -0.26 6.82
C VAL A 276 -1.45 -0.57 6.07
N LEU A 277 -0.32 -0.21 6.68
CA LEU A 277 0.99 -0.20 6.08
C LEU A 277 1.84 -1.35 6.58
N VAL A 278 1.41 -2.15 7.56
CA VAL A 278 2.19 -3.27 8.11
C VAL A 278 2.54 -4.33 7.04
N ASP A 279 1.60 -4.68 6.17
CA ASP A 279 1.86 -5.63 5.06
C ASP A 279 2.55 -4.96 3.86
N LEU A 280 2.62 -3.63 3.87
CA LEU A 280 3.35 -2.79 2.90
C LEU A 280 4.66 -2.26 3.49
N ALA A 281 4.96 -2.65 4.73
CA ALA A 281 5.96 -2.02 5.57
C ALA A 281 7.33 -2.30 5.00
N ASP A 282 7.56 -3.47 4.42
CA ASP A 282 8.88 -3.82 3.90
C ASP A 282 9.43 -2.79 2.88
N TYR A 283 8.55 -2.18 2.09
CA TYR A 283 8.90 -1.17 1.08
C TYR A 283 8.92 0.24 1.65
N PHE A 284 7.85 0.63 2.36
CA PHE A 284 7.66 2.01 2.80
C PHE A 284 8.11 2.29 4.23
N THR A 285 8.59 1.29 5.00
CA THR A 285 9.18 1.49 6.34
C THR A 285 10.15 2.67 6.37
N PRO A 286 11.06 2.84 5.38
CA PRO A 286 11.94 3.99 5.39
C PRO A 286 11.23 5.35 5.33
N ALA A 287 10.11 5.44 4.60
CA ALA A 287 9.30 6.65 4.54
C ALA A 287 8.45 6.81 5.81
N CYS A 288 7.87 5.73 6.35
CA CYS A 288 7.13 5.75 7.61
C CYS A 288 8.02 6.24 8.77
N ASN A 289 9.24 5.72 8.89
CA ASN A 289 10.18 6.18 9.92
C ASN A 289 10.48 7.68 9.84
N GLY A 290 10.63 8.19 8.61
CA GLY A 290 10.80 9.63 8.34
C GLY A 290 9.59 10.46 8.73
N HIS A 291 8.39 9.91 8.51
CA HIS A 291 7.10 10.50 8.86
C HIS A 291 6.91 10.58 10.38
N ASP A 292 7.14 9.48 11.10
CA ASP A 292 7.09 9.43 12.57
C ASP A 292 8.05 10.46 13.19
N ALA A 293 9.31 10.45 12.73
CA ALA A 293 10.31 11.42 13.18
C ALA A 293 9.87 12.87 12.92
N CYS A 294 9.22 13.10 11.78
CA CYS A 294 8.75 14.42 11.38
C CYS A 294 7.63 14.93 12.27
N TYR A 295 6.69 14.09 12.71
CA TYR A 295 5.55 14.49 13.55
C TYR A 295 5.99 15.14 14.87
N HIS A 296 7.17 14.78 15.38
CA HIS A 296 7.74 15.42 16.57
C HIS A 296 8.28 16.85 16.32
N CYS A 297 8.51 17.23 15.07
CA CYS A 297 9.33 18.39 14.70
C CYS A 297 8.61 19.43 13.83
N LEU A 298 7.76 19.01 12.90
CA LEU A 298 7.15 19.88 11.88
C LEU A 298 5.61 19.83 11.93
N SER A 299 4.95 20.55 11.03
CA SER A 299 3.48 20.52 10.93
C SER A 299 3.01 19.21 10.30
N LYS A 300 1.80 18.76 10.64
CA LYS A 300 1.21 17.53 10.08
C LYS A 300 1.21 17.56 8.56
N THR A 301 0.74 18.66 7.96
CA THR A 301 0.69 18.83 6.50
C THR A 301 2.06 18.69 5.84
N GLN A 302 3.10 19.28 6.42
CA GLN A 302 4.45 19.16 5.87
C GLN A 302 4.94 17.70 5.95
N CYS A 303 4.78 17.06 7.10
CA CYS A 303 5.17 15.67 7.28
C CYS A 303 4.42 14.71 6.36
N ASP A 304 3.10 14.88 6.19
CA ASP A 304 2.29 14.05 5.31
C ASP A 304 2.74 14.20 3.83
N ASN A 305 3.09 15.42 3.40
CA ASN A 305 3.61 15.66 2.05
C ASN A 305 5.00 15.04 1.87
N ASP A 306 5.90 15.23 2.84
CA ASP A 306 7.23 14.63 2.80
C ASP A 306 7.16 13.10 2.82
N PHE A 307 6.18 12.52 3.52
CA PHE A 307 5.90 11.08 3.50
C PHE A 307 5.47 10.61 2.10
N TYR A 308 4.57 11.35 1.45
CA TYR A 308 4.15 11.10 0.07
C TYR A 308 5.34 11.14 -0.90
N ASP A 309 6.20 12.17 -0.82
CA ASP A 309 7.37 12.33 -1.69
C ASP A 309 8.42 11.23 -1.45
N ASN A 310 8.60 10.83 -0.21
CA ASN A 310 9.50 9.73 0.15
C ASN A 310 9.01 8.38 -0.41
N MET A 311 7.70 8.10 -0.33
CA MET A 311 7.11 6.91 -0.95
C MET A 311 7.19 6.96 -2.50
N GLN A 312 6.96 8.13 -3.09
CA GLN A 312 7.14 8.38 -4.52
C GLN A 312 8.55 8.00 -4.98
N TYR A 313 9.57 8.54 -4.29
CA TYR A 313 10.98 8.25 -4.57
C TYR A 313 11.29 6.76 -4.45
N ILE A 314 10.75 6.09 -3.43
CA ILE A 314 10.87 4.64 -3.27
C ILE A 314 10.33 3.92 -4.51
N CYS A 315 9.12 4.26 -5.00
CA CYS A 315 8.53 3.61 -6.17
C CYS A 315 9.39 3.76 -7.43
N GLU A 316 9.97 4.94 -7.64
CA GLU A 316 10.85 5.23 -8.78
C GLU A 316 12.13 4.40 -8.76
N LYS A 317 12.76 4.26 -7.59
CA LYS A 317 14.04 3.55 -7.42
C LYS A 317 13.90 2.04 -7.31
N TYR A 318 12.80 1.52 -6.77
CA TYR A 318 12.61 0.08 -6.59
C TYR A 318 12.27 -0.65 -7.89
N TYR A 319 11.59 -0.01 -8.84
CA TYR A 319 11.05 -0.67 -10.03
C TYR A 319 11.58 -0.10 -11.37
N PRO A 320 12.91 -0.08 -11.60
CA PRO A 320 13.45 0.11 -12.94
C PRO A 320 13.12 -1.08 -13.86
N GLY A 321 13.05 -0.83 -15.16
CA GLY A 321 12.89 -1.87 -16.18
C GLY A 321 11.45 -2.13 -16.64
N PHE A 322 11.32 -2.79 -17.79
CA PHE A 322 10.04 -2.95 -18.50
C PHE A 322 9.10 -3.96 -17.83
N SER A 323 9.63 -5.08 -17.32
CA SER A 323 8.79 -6.13 -16.72
C SER A 323 8.23 -5.72 -15.34
N ASN A 324 8.78 -4.65 -14.76
CA ASN A 324 8.36 -4.12 -13.46
C ASN A 324 7.28 -3.03 -13.59
N ILE A 325 6.69 -2.81 -14.78
CA ILE A 325 5.66 -1.77 -14.96
C ILE A 325 4.42 -2.01 -14.10
N VAL A 326 4.07 -3.28 -13.86
CA VAL A 326 2.94 -3.65 -12.99
C VAL A 326 3.25 -3.31 -11.54
N ASP A 327 4.42 -3.70 -11.06
CA ASP A 327 4.86 -3.41 -9.69
C ASP A 327 5.01 -1.90 -9.47
N TYR A 328 5.54 -1.19 -10.47
CA TYR A 328 5.63 0.27 -10.46
C TYR A 328 4.25 0.92 -10.28
N THR A 329 3.28 0.49 -11.10
CA THR A 329 1.90 1.01 -11.01
C THR A 329 1.29 0.72 -9.64
N GLN A 330 1.48 -0.49 -9.12
CA GLN A 330 0.94 -0.87 -7.82
C GLN A 330 1.58 -0.10 -6.68
N CYS A 331 2.90 0.13 -6.74
CA CYS A 331 3.59 0.98 -5.77
C CYS A 331 2.95 2.38 -5.69
N LYS A 332 2.65 2.99 -6.84
CA LYS A 332 2.01 4.32 -6.90
C LYS A 332 0.58 4.30 -6.36
N LEU A 333 -0.21 3.29 -6.70
CA LEU A 333 -1.57 3.13 -6.17
C LEU A 333 -1.54 3.00 -4.64
N ILE A 334 -0.66 2.15 -4.12
CA ILE A 334 -0.51 1.94 -2.69
C ILE A 334 -0.05 3.22 -1.98
N LYS A 335 0.93 3.95 -2.55
CA LYS A 335 1.36 5.26 -2.06
C LYS A 335 0.17 6.21 -1.89
N ASN A 336 -0.72 6.29 -2.88
CA ASN A 336 -1.89 7.17 -2.82
C ASN A 336 -2.89 6.73 -1.74
N THR A 337 -3.18 5.43 -1.65
CA THR A 337 -4.02 4.89 -0.57
C THR A 337 -3.41 5.19 0.81
N ALA A 338 -2.10 5.00 0.97
CA ALA A 338 -1.38 5.29 2.20
C ALA A 338 -1.47 6.76 2.60
N TYR A 339 -1.25 7.66 1.63
CA TYR A 339 -1.36 9.10 1.84
C TYR A 339 -2.78 9.55 2.17
N ALA A 340 -3.79 9.02 1.46
CA ALA A 340 -5.19 9.26 1.77
C ALA A 340 -5.56 8.77 3.18
N ALA A 341 -5.04 7.61 3.58
CA ALA A 341 -5.24 7.06 4.90
C ALA A 341 -4.67 7.96 5.99
N VAL A 342 -3.43 8.46 5.88
CA VAL A 342 -2.86 9.36 6.91
C VAL A 342 -3.54 10.73 6.96
N LYS A 343 -4.11 11.20 5.83
CA LYS A 343 -4.93 12.41 5.81
C LYS A 343 -6.25 12.25 6.56
N VAL A 344 -6.92 11.12 6.42
CA VAL A 344 -8.26 10.90 7.02
C VAL A 344 -8.20 10.26 8.41
N LEU A 345 -7.34 9.25 8.60
CA LEU A 345 -7.27 8.42 9.81
C LEU A 345 -6.31 8.92 10.89
N SER A 346 -5.40 9.83 10.57
CA SER A 346 -4.67 10.55 11.60
C SER A 346 -5.55 11.73 11.97
N PRO A 347 -6.44 11.64 12.99
CA PRO A 347 -7.14 12.82 13.45
C PRO A 347 -6.06 13.85 13.74
N GLU A 348 -6.27 15.08 13.29
CA GLU A 348 -5.27 16.15 13.33
C GLU A 348 -4.74 16.43 14.75
N ALA A 349 -5.29 15.80 15.79
CA ALA A 349 -4.98 16.04 17.20
C ALA A 349 -4.43 14.86 18.05
N SER A 350 -4.36 13.59 17.63
CA SER A 350 -3.94 12.51 18.58
C SER A 350 -2.54 11.94 18.33
N GLY A 351 -2.23 11.48 17.12
CA GLY A 351 -0.89 10.98 16.77
C GLY A 351 0.12 12.12 16.72
N HIS A 352 -0.06 13.03 15.76
CA HIS A 352 0.77 14.23 15.62
C HIS A 352 0.79 15.07 16.91
N ALA A 353 -0.36 15.37 17.53
CA ALA A 353 -0.34 16.16 18.76
C ALA A 353 0.22 15.38 19.96
N GLY A 354 0.03 14.06 20.04
CA GLY A 354 0.66 13.22 21.06
C GLY A 354 2.18 13.25 20.93
N ASP A 355 2.69 13.10 19.72
CA ASP A 355 4.12 13.17 19.43
C ASP A 355 4.67 14.60 19.60
N ARG A 356 3.87 15.64 19.33
CA ARG A 356 4.17 17.04 19.64
C ARG A 356 4.11 17.39 21.13
N LYS A 357 3.29 16.71 21.92
CA LYS A 357 3.21 16.88 23.38
C LYS A 357 4.24 16.04 24.15
N TRP A 358 4.87 15.07 23.49
CA TRP A 358 5.97 14.30 24.10
C TRP A 358 7.10 15.24 24.56
N ASN A 359 7.35 15.27 25.87
CA ASN A 359 8.32 16.13 26.52
C ASN A 359 9.68 15.43 26.64
N ASN A 360 10.62 15.79 25.75
CA ASN A 360 11.99 15.32 25.77
C ASN A 360 12.92 16.35 25.10
N ASN A 361 14.00 16.74 25.78
CA ASN A 361 14.97 17.72 25.28
C ASN A 361 15.73 17.26 24.01
N CYS A 362 15.72 15.95 23.74
CA CYS A 362 16.34 15.31 22.59
C CYS A 362 15.31 14.96 21.50
N LYS A 363 14.14 15.59 21.48
CA LYS A 363 13.08 15.30 20.51
C LYS A 363 13.33 15.88 19.12
N CYS A 364 13.85 17.10 19.03
CA CYS A 364 13.95 17.82 17.77
C CYS A 364 15.25 18.63 17.63
N THR A 365 16.38 17.98 17.94
CA THR A 365 17.72 18.58 17.81
C THR A 365 18.08 18.80 16.34
N SER A 366 19.08 19.65 16.08
CA SER A 366 19.61 19.86 14.72
C SER A 366 20.11 18.58 14.06
N GLU A 367 20.65 17.64 14.86
CA GLU A 367 21.09 16.34 14.36
C GLU A 367 19.89 15.47 13.92
N ILE A 368 18.79 15.46 14.69
CA ILE A 368 17.56 14.76 14.33
C ILE A 368 16.94 15.34 13.07
N LYS A 369 16.83 16.67 12.98
CA LYS A 369 16.27 17.35 11.81
C LYS A 369 17.06 17.04 10.53
N SER A 370 18.38 17.01 10.61
CA SER A 370 19.23 16.77 9.44
C SER A 370 19.25 15.31 8.99
N LYS A 371 19.16 14.35 9.91
CA LYS A 371 19.35 12.91 9.61
C LYS A 371 18.06 12.09 9.50
N LEU A 372 17.00 12.47 10.21
CA LEU A 372 15.79 11.64 10.37
C LEU A 372 14.52 12.30 9.85
N VAL A 373 14.29 13.58 10.19
CA VAL A 373 13.05 14.29 9.83
C VAL A 373 12.88 14.35 8.33
N SER A 374 11.77 13.80 7.84
CA SER A 374 11.42 13.80 6.41
C SER A 374 12.46 13.07 5.53
N LYS A 375 13.27 12.18 6.12
CA LYS A 375 14.29 11.39 5.41
C LYS A 375 13.89 9.91 5.32
N LEU A 376 14.44 9.24 4.32
CA LEU A 376 14.39 7.78 4.22
C LEU A 376 15.45 7.15 5.13
N PHE A 377 15.05 6.37 6.12
CA PHE A 377 16.00 5.62 6.95
C PHE A 377 15.40 4.36 7.57
N LYS A 378 16.26 3.42 8.01
CA LYS A 378 15.85 2.30 8.86
C LYS A 378 16.50 2.41 10.24
N LEU A 379 15.85 1.83 11.24
CA LEU A 379 16.45 1.57 12.55
C LEU A 379 16.91 0.12 12.62
N GLN A 380 18.04 -0.11 13.30
CA GLN A 380 18.62 -1.43 13.54
C GLN A 380 18.24 -1.99 14.90
#